data_AF-A0A1S2R7R2-F1
#
_entry.id   AF-A0A1S2R7R2-F1
#
_cell.length_a   1.000
_cell.length_b   1.000
_cell.length_c   1.000
_cell.angle_alpha   90.00
_cell.angle_beta   90.00
_cell.angle_gamma   90.00
#
_symmetry.space_group_name_H-M   'P 1'
#
loop_
_entity.id
_entity.type
_entity.pdbx_description
1 polymer ?
#
loop_
_entity_poly.entity_id
_entity_poly.type
_entity_poly.pdbx_seq_one_letter_code
_entity_poly.pdbx_strand_id
1 'polypeptide(L)'
;MENILTNVLKNDRLDEYQLFKKYCVLKDKGLRKESFKLLSSFIDEARKWDKDKQQNFACWLFALFEVSDNIHHLLVHPLEENLLKPILEEWIKKNPKEPRPYRWYGLFLQTENRIEYLNSSIELGGKSEQLSLLKLIDINLYSLWYSFHHISEDLYLGNIEEDSLLITKLQQLNDKVECQQTRKDNDDEINYYRELLNDWMLFKNEQKKDFVNWCKNKGKDYHWTNAYYYEQ
;
A
#
# COMPACT_ATOMS: atom_id res chain seq x y z
N MET A 1 -10.17 -5.69 -10.69
CA MET A 1 -9.12 -6.02 -11.67
C MET A 1 -9.12 -7.53 -11.90
N GLU A 2 -8.37 -8.03 -12.88
CA GLU A 2 -8.22 -9.49 -13.05
C GLU A 2 -7.24 -10.06 -12.00
N ASN A 3 -7.39 -11.35 -11.68
CA ASN A 3 -6.48 -12.04 -10.76
C ASN A 3 -5.07 -12.14 -11.37
N ILE A 4 -4.03 -11.93 -10.56
CA ILE A 4 -2.63 -11.96 -11.01
C ILE A 4 -2.25 -13.25 -11.77
N LEU A 5 -2.73 -14.42 -11.34
CA LEU A 5 -2.39 -15.69 -12.01
C LEU A 5 -3.00 -15.75 -13.41
N THR A 6 -4.23 -15.28 -13.57
CA THR A 6 -4.90 -15.18 -14.86
C THR A 6 -4.17 -14.23 -15.79
N ASN A 7 -3.79 -13.04 -15.29
CA ASN A 7 -3.06 -12.03 -16.07
C ASN A 7 -1.69 -12.54 -16.54
N VAL A 8 -0.95 -13.23 -15.67
CA VAL A 8 0.35 -13.80 -16.03
C VAL A 8 0.21 -14.91 -17.06
N LEU A 9 -0.75 -15.83 -16.87
CA LEU A 9 -0.93 -16.98 -17.77
C LEU A 9 -1.41 -16.59 -19.19
N LYS A 10 -2.08 -15.45 -19.34
CA LYS A 10 -2.50 -14.90 -20.64
C LYS A 10 -1.40 -14.08 -21.33
N ASN A 11 -0.29 -13.79 -20.67
CA ASN A 11 0.73 -12.89 -21.18
C ASN A 11 1.79 -13.65 -21.99
N ASP A 12 1.92 -13.36 -23.29
CA ASP A 12 2.84 -14.06 -24.19
C ASP A 12 4.30 -14.01 -23.73
N ARG A 13 4.70 -12.96 -23.01
CA ARG A 13 6.06 -12.83 -22.46
C ARG A 13 6.41 -13.92 -21.44
N LEU A 14 5.41 -14.60 -20.87
CA LEU A 14 5.62 -15.74 -19.99
C LEU A 14 6.41 -16.87 -20.68
N ASP A 15 6.35 -16.97 -22.01
CA ASP A 15 7.10 -17.97 -22.79
C ASP A 15 8.61 -17.76 -22.76
N GLU A 16 9.10 -16.57 -22.40
CA GLU A 16 10.53 -16.34 -22.17
C GLU A 16 11.03 -16.99 -20.87
N TYR A 17 10.12 -17.34 -19.95
CA TYR A 17 10.42 -17.79 -18.59
C TYR A 17 9.85 -19.17 -18.31
N GLN A 18 10.34 -20.19 -19.01
CA GLN A 18 9.77 -21.55 -19.01
C GLN A 18 9.58 -22.19 -17.62
N LEU A 19 10.55 -22.04 -16.70
CA LEU A 19 10.39 -22.55 -15.33
C LEU A 19 9.33 -21.76 -14.56
N PHE A 20 9.26 -20.45 -14.74
CA PHE A 20 8.25 -19.59 -14.13
C PHE A 20 6.85 -19.90 -14.68
N LYS A 21 6.73 -20.14 -15.99
CA LYS A 21 5.49 -20.60 -16.64
C LYS A 21 4.96 -21.87 -16.00
N LYS A 22 5.81 -22.89 -15.89
CA LYS A 22 5.42 -24.16 -15.26
C LYS A 22 5.03 -23.96 -13.79
N TYR A 23 5.76 -23.11 -13.05
CA TYR A 23 5.38 -22.73 -11.69
C TYR A 23 3.96 -22.14 -11.63
N CYS A 24 3.67 -21.14 -12.48
CA CYS A 24 2.35 -20.48 -12.52
C CYS A 24 1.23 -21.48 -12.85
N VAL A 25 1.42 -22.36 -13.84
CA VAL A 25 0.44 -23.38 -14.22
C VAL A 25 0.18 -24.38 -13.09
N LEU A 26 1.22 -24.85 -12.39
CA LEU A 26 1.02 -25.77 -11.26
C LEU A 26 0.37 -25.08 -10.06
N LYS A 27 0.67 -23.79 -9.85
CA LYS A 27 0.07 -23.00 -8.79
C LYS A 27 -1.42 -22.78 -9.02
N ASP A 28 -1.81 -22.47 -10.25
CA ASP A 28 -3.21 -22.34 -10.67
C ASP A 28 -4.00 -23.65 -10.46
N LYS A 29 -3.35 -24.81 -10.65
CA LYS A 29 -3.90 -26.14 -10.36
C LYS A 29 -3.90 -26.54 -8.87
N GLY A 30 -3.42 -25.67 -7.98
CA GLY A 30 -3.32 -25.96 -6.53
C GLY A 30 -2.20 -26.95 -6.15
N LEU A 31 -1.28 -27.29 -7.05
CA LEU A 31 -0.18 -28.25 -6.82
C LEU A 31 1.00 -27.57 -6.12
N ARG A 32 0.81 -27.21 -4.84
CA ARG A 32 1.73 -26.37 -4.06
C ARG A 32 3.15 -26.94 -3.95
N LYS A 33 3.31 -28.23 -3.67
CA LYS A 33 4.67 -28.80 -3.44
C LYS A 33 5.49 -28.77 -4.72
N GLU A 34 4.88 -29.17 -5.83
CA GLU A 34 5.51 -29.22 -7.15
C GLU A 34 5.76 -27.82 -7.70
N SER A 35 4.80 -26.89 -7.52
CA SER A 35 4.96 -25.50 -7.95
C SER A 35 6.15 -24.85 -7.25
N PHE A 36 6.32 -25.05 -5.93
CA PHE A 36 7.43 -24.45 -5.20
C PHE A 36 8.80 -25.04 -5.58
N LYS A 37 8.89 -26.32 -5.95
CA LYS A 37 10.13 -26.88 -6.51
C LYS A 37 10.54 -26.15 -7.80
N LEU A 38 9.59 -25.91 -8.70
CA LEU A 38 9.84 -25.16 -9.92
C LEU A 38 10.19 -23.70 -9.66
N LEU A 39 9.55 -23.07 -8.67
CA LEU A 39 9.88 -21.71 -8.27
C LEU A 39 11.33 -21.62 -7.76
N SER A 40 11.77 -22.57 -6.94
CA SER A 40 13.16 -22.64 -6.48
C SER A 40 14.13 -22.78 -7.66
N SER A 41 13.87 -23.71 -8.58
CA SER A 41 14.71 -23.86 -9.79
C SER A 41 14.71 -22.62 -10.66
N PHE A 42 13.57 -21.94 -10.80
CA PHE A 42 13.46 -20.68 -11.52
C PHE A 42 14.33 -19.59 -10.89
N ILE A 43 14.28 -19.43 -9.56
CA ILE A 43 15.09 -18.44 -8.84
C ILE A 43 16.59 -18.74 -9.02
N ASP A 44 17.00 -20.00 -8.89
CA ASP A 44 18.40 -20.41 -9.08
C ASP A 44 18.93 -20.12 -10.49
N GLU A 45 18.06 -20.26 -11.50
CA GLU A 45 18.36 -19.86 -12.88
C GLU A 45 18.42 -18.34 -13.01
N ALA A 46 17.39 -17.64 -12.53
CA ALA A 46 17.23 -16.20 -12.70
C ALA A 46 18.34 -15.39 -12.03
N ARG A 47 18.86 -15.87 -10.89
CA ARG A 47 20.01 -15.25 -10.20
C ARG A 47 21.30 -15.26 -11.02
N LYS A 48 21.43 -16.17 -11.99
CA LYS A 48 22.61 -16.29 -12.88
C LYS A 48 22.47 -15.49 -14.16
N TRP A 49 21.29 -14.95 -14.45
CA TRP A 49 21.11 -14.07 -15.60
C TRP A 49 21.93 -12.79 -15.44
N ASP A 50 22.25 -12.16 -16.57
CA ASP A 50 22.77 -10.81 -16.59
C ASP A 50 21.74 -9.82 -16.01
N LYS A 51 22.24 -8.61 -15.70
CA LYS A 51 21.46 -7.61 -14.97
C LYS A 51 20.33 -7.03 -15.79
N ASP A 52 20.49 -6.92 -17.09
CA ASP A 52 19.45 -6.40 -17.97
C ASP A 52 18.29 -7.40 -18.05
N LYS A 53 18.58 -8.69 -18.17
CA LYS A 53 17.56 -9.74 -18.14
C LYS A 53 16.82 -9.82 -16.80
N GLN A 54 17.53 -9.67 -15.67
CA GLN A 54 16.92 -9.59 -14.34
C GLN A 54 15.98 -8.38 -14.21
N GLN A 55 16.43 -7.20 -14.61
CA GLN A 55 15.62 -5.97 -14.57
C GLN A 55 14.42 -6.07 -15.50
N ASN A 56 14.58 -6.65 -16.70
CA ASN A 56 13.51 -6.87 -17.65
C ASN A 56 12.40 -7.77 -17.09
N PHE A 57 12.78 -8.86 -16.41
CA PHE A 57 11.82 -9.72 -15.70
C PHE A 57 11.09 -8.96 -14.59
N ALA A 58 11.82 -8.22 -13.75
CA ALA A 58 11.23 -7.43 -12.68
C ALA A 58 10.26 -6.36 -13.22
N CYS A 59 10.64 -5.62 -14.27
CA CYS A 59 9.78 -4.63 -14.92
C CYS A 59 8.47 -5.24 -15.40
N TRP A 60 8.56 -6.38 -16.10
CA TRP A 60 7.38 -7.08 -16.60
C TRP A 60 6.48 -7.54 -15.45
N LEU A 61 7.04 -8.18 -14.42
CA LEU A 61 6.26 -8.72 -13.32
C LEU A 61 5.61 -7.61 -12.47
N PHE A 62 6.33 -6.54 -12.16
CA PHE A 62 5.77 -5.42 -11.40
C PHE A 62 4.71 -4.65 -12.19
N ALA A 63 4.87 -4.48 -13.50
CA ALA A 63 3.82 -3.90 -14.34
C ALA A 63 2.52 -4.73 -14.27
N LEU A 64 2.62 -6.05 -14.16
CA LEU A 64 1.45 -6.90 -13.92
C LEU A 64 0.88 -6.71 -12.50
N PHE A 65 1.72 -6.57 -11.48
CA PHE A 65 1.25 -6.30 -10.11
C PHE A 65 0.50 -4.97 -9.99
N GLU A 66 0.92 -3.93 -10.72
CA GLU A 66 0.26 -2.62 -10.73
C GLU A 66 -1.19 -2.65 -11.25
N VAL A 67 -1.57 -3.68 -12.04
CA VAL A 67 -2.89 -3.78 -12.68
C VAL A 67 -3.68 -5.03 -12.29
N SER A 68 -3.22 -5.79 -11.30
CA SER A 68 -3.81 -7.08 -10.91
C SER A 68 -4.25 -7.09 -9.45
N ASP A 69 -5.34 -7.81 -9.19
CA ASP A 69 -5.76 -8.14 -7.82
C ASP A 69 -5.07 -9.42 -7.31
N ASN A 70 -5.10 -9.61 -6.00
CA ASN A 70 -4.62 -10.82 -5.32
C ASN A 70 -3.15 -11.15 -5.63
N ILE A 71 -2.29 -10.13 -5.74
CA ILE A 71 -0.87 -10.28 -6.10
C ILE A 71 -0.12 -11.29 -5.21
N HIS A 72 -0.53 -11.46 -3.95
CA HIS A 72 0.04 -12.40 -2.98
C HIS A 72 -0.15 -13.87 -3.41
N HIS A 73 -1.10 -14.16 -4.30
CA HIS A 73 -1.20 -15.46 -4.96
C HIS A 73 -0.01 -15.75 -5.87
N LEU A 74 0.81 -14.77 -6.24
CA LEU A 74 2.03 -14.97 -7.03
C LEU A 74 3.29 -14.49 -6.31
N LEU A 75 3.24 -13.29 -5.72
CA LEU A 75 4.28 -12.67 -4.89
C LEU A 75 4.36 -13.39 -3.54
N VAL A 76 5.03 -14.54 -3.54
CA VAL A 76 5.31 -15.34 -2.35
C VAL A 76 6.71 -15.06 -1.83
N HIS A 77 6.90 -15.25 -0.53
CA HIS A 77 8.15 -14.98 0.17
C HIS A 77 9.43 -15.45 -0.57
N PRO A 78 9.52 -16.69 -1.13
CA PRO A 78 10.74 -17.08 -1.85
C PRO A 78 11.04 -16.23 -3.09
N LEU A 79 10.01 -15.83 -3.86
CA LEU A 79 10.15 -15.00 -5.05
C LEU A 79 10.55 -13.57 -4.67
N GLU A 80 9.94 -13.06 -3.62
CA GLU A 80 10.22 -11.75 -3.05
C GLU A 80 11.66 -11.65 -2.53
N GLU A 81 12.03 -12.47 -1.54
CA GLU A 81 13.30 -12.36 -0.82
C GLU A 81 14.50 -12.78 -1.67
N ASN A 82 14.38 -13.84 -2.45
CA ASN A 82 15.54 -14.45 -3.12
C ASN A 82 15.74 -13.95 -4.54
N LEU A 83 14.82 -13.14 -5.08
CA LEU A 83 14.92 -12.63 -6.45
C LEU A 83 14.56 -11.15 -6.53
N LEU A 84 13.32 -10.77 -6.21
CA LEU A 84 12.85 -9.40 -6.48
C LEU A 84 13.56 -8.35 -5.62
N LYS A 85 13.68 -8.56 -4.30
CA LYS A 85 14.42 -7.64 -3.42
C LYS A 85 15.88 -7.46 -3.87
N PRO A 86 16.68 -8.53 -4.07
CA PRO A 86 18.05 -8.39 -4.60
C PRO A 86 18.14 -7.61 -5.91
N ILE A 87 17.20 -7.83 -6.84
CA ILE A 87 17.17 -7.09 -8.11
C ILE A 87 16.94 -5.59 -7.89
N LEU A 88 15.94 -5.22 -7.08
CA LEU A 88 15.64 -3.82 -6.82
C LEU A 88 16.75 -3.11 -6.04
N GLU A 89 17.35 -3.77 -5.05
CA GLU A 89 18.45 -3.20 -4.25
C GLU A 89 19.68 -2.92 -5.09
N GLU A 90 20.05 -3.85 -5.97
CA GLU A 90 21.16 -3.62 -6.89
C GLU A 90 20.83 -2.54 -7.93
N TRP A 91 19.58 -2.49 -8.40
CA TRP A 91 19.14 -1.42 -9.28
C TRP A 91 19.26 -0.05 -8.61
N ILE A 92 18.77 0.11 -7.38
CA ILE A 92 18.89 1.35 -6.59
C ILE A 92 20.37 1.74 -6.44
N LYS A 93 21.25 0.79 -6.13
CA LYS A 93 22.69 1.07 -6.01
C LYS A 93 23.32 1.57 -7.30
N LYS A 94 22.93 1.01 -8.45
CA LYS A 94 23.49 1.36 -9.76
C LYS A 94 22.89 2.63 -10.36
N ASN A 95 21.60 2.84 -10.16
CA ASN A 95 20.88 4.00 -10.69
C ASN A 95 19.95 4.59 -9.62
N PRO A 96 20.49 5.33 -8.64
CA PRO A 96 19.72 5.84 -7.50
C PRO A 96 18.71 6.93 -7.87
N LYS A 97 18.74 7.43 -9.11
CA LYS A 97 17.80 8.47 -9.58
C LYS A 97 16.57 7.88 -10.26
N GLU A 98 16.52 6.57 -10.45
CA GLU A 98 15.37 5.91 -11.06
C GLU A 98 14.26 5.68 -10.02
N PRO A 99 13.05 6.23 -10.19
CA PRO A 99 11.99 6.14 -9.18
C PRO A 99 11.34 4.74 -9.09
N ARG A 100 11.28 4.00 -10.20
CA ARG A 100 10.59 2.70 -10.31
C ARG A 100 10.98 1.68 -9.22
N PRO A 101 12.26 1.37 -8.96
CA PRO A 101 12.62 0.40 -7.94
C PRO A 101 12.19 0.84 -6.53
N TYR A 102 12.24 2.14 -6.21
CA TYR A 102 11.70 2.66 -4.94
C TYR A 102 10.19 2.47 -4.85
N ARG A 103 9.45 2.80 -5.94
CA ARG A 103 8.00 2.62 -6.02
C ARG A 103 7.63 1.16 -5.75
N TRP A 104 8.23 0.22 -6.47
CA TRP A 104 7.89 -1.18 -6.36
C TRP A 104 8.24 -1.79 -5.01
N TYR A 105 9.35 -1.34 -4.40
CA TYR A 105 9.69 -1.73 -3.03
C TYR A 105 8.63 -1.26 -2.04
N GLY A 106 8.24 0.02 -2.11
CA GLY A 106 7.27 0.63 -1.20
C GLY A 106 5.83 0.16 -1.41
N LEU A 107 5.44 -0.20 -2.63
CA LEU A 107 4.08 -0.66 -2.93
C LEU A 107 3.89 -2.15 -2.58
N PHE A 108 4.80 -3.00 -3.03
CA PHE A 108 4.53 -4.43 -3.11
C PHE A 108 5.32 -5.28 -2.13
N LEU A 109 6.56 -4.88 -1.83
CA LEU A 109 7.45 -5.70 -1.02
C LEU A 109 7.27 -5.41 0.47
N GLN A 110 7.58 -6.40 1.30
CA GLN A 110 7.62 -6.32 2.73
C GLN A 110 8.88 -5.59 3.16
N THR A 111 8.69 -4.47 3.85
CA THR A 111 9.76 -3.64 4.36
C THR A 111 9.26 -2.78 5.52
N GLU A 112 10.12 -2.57 6.50
CA GLU A 112 9.89 -1.60 7.58
C GLU A 112 10.02 -0.16 7.07
N ASN A 113 10.82 0.05 6.01
CA ASN A 113 11.11 1.38 5.46
C ASN A 113 10.14 1.77 4.33
N ARG A 114 8.88 1.32 4.43
CA ARG A 114 7.89 1.47 3.35
C ARG A 114 7.68 2.93 3.00
N ILE A 115 7.59 3.79 4.01
CA ILE A 115 7.32 5.22 3.85
C ILE A 115 8.52 5.91 3.20
N GLU A 116 9.76 5.58 3.55
CA GLU A 116 10.95 6.15 2.90
C GLU A 116 11.02 5.80 1.41
N TYR A 117 10.72 4.55 1.05
CA TYR A 117 10.71 4.13 -0.36
C TYR A 117 9.64 4.88 -1.18
N LEU A 118 8.42 4.99 -0.65
CA LEU A 118 7.35 5.72 -1.34
C LEU A 118 7.67 7.21 -1.49
N ASN A 119 8.22 7.85 -0.45
CA ASN A 119 8.67 9.23 -0.53
C ASN A 119 9.80 9.42 -1.55
N SER A 120 10.79 8.52 -1.56
CA SER A 120 11.91 8.56 -2.50
C SER A 120 11.44 8.43 -3.95
N SER A 121 10.47 7.53 -4.21
CA SER A 121 9.83 7.41 -5.52
C SER A 121 9.21 8.74 -5.94
N ILE A 122 8.39 9.37 -5.10
CA ILE A 122 7.71 10.64 -5.41
C ILE A 122 8.70 11.79 -5.60
N GLU A 123 9.76 11.86 -4.80
CA GLU A 123 10.79 12.89 -4.93
C GLU A 123 11.52 12.78 -6.30
N LEU A 124 11.83 11.56 -6.72
CA LEU A 124 12.58 11.30 -7.95
C LEU A 124 11.71 11.35 -9.22
N GLY A 125 10.50 10.80 -9.17
CA GLY A 125 9.60 10.70 -10.32
C GLY A 125 8.56 11.82 -10.41
N GLY A 126 8.37 12.60 -9.34
CA GLY A 126 7.42 13.70 -9.32
C GLY A 126 5.99 13.27 -9.60
N LYS A 127 5.34 13.96 -10.54
CA LYS A 127 3.91 13.76 -10.84
C LYS A 127 3.58 12.39 -11.43
N SER A 128 4.54 11.68 -12.04
CA SER A 128 4.27 10.34 -12.60
C SER A 128 4.03 9.27 -11.53
N GLU A 129 4.41 9.52 -10.28
CA GLU A 129 4.39 8.52 -9.20
C GLU A 129 3.06 8.52 -8.44
N GLN A 130 1.95 8.56 -9.18
CA GLN A 130 0.60 8.61 -8.59
C GLN A 130 0.29 7.39 -7.71
N LEU A 131 0.77 6.19 -8.07
CA LEU A 131 0.56 5.00 -7.24
C LEU A 131 1.24 5.13 -5.87
N SER A 132 2.48 5.63 -5.83
CA SER A 132 3.20 5.86 -4.57
C SER A 132 2.51 6.94 -3.73
N LEU A 133 2.05 8.00 -4.38
CA LEU A 133 1.33 9.10 -3.74
C LEU A 133 0.03 8.62 -3.08
N LEU A 134 -0.80 7.90 -3.83
CA LEU A 134 -2.07 7.36 -3.33
C LEU A 134 -1.83 6.36 -2.20
N LYS A 135 -0.77 5.54 -2.28
CA LYS A 135 -0.46 4.61 -1.19
C LYS A 135 -0.04 5.31 0.09
N LEU A 136 0.70 6.42 0.00
CA LEU A 136 1.02 7.23 1.18
C LEU A 136 -0.21 7.90 1.78
N ILE A 137 -1.14 8.38 0.96
CA ILE A 137 -2.41 8.94 1.43
C ILE A 137 -3.20 7.86 2.21
N ASP A 138 -3.35 6.67 1.64
CA ASP A 138 -4.00 5.52 2.27
C ASP A 138 -3.38 5.15 3.63
N ILE A 139 -2.04 5.05 3.70
CA ILE A 139 -1.32 4.76 4.96
C ILE A 139 -1.61 5.84 6.03
N ASN A 140 -1.56 7.12 5.65
CA ASN A 140 -1.77 8.22 6.58
C ASN A 140 -3.25 8.32 7.02
N LEU A 141 -4.21 8.08 6.12
CA LEU A 141 -5.63 8.02 6.46
C LEU A 141 -5.92 6.85 7.42
N TYR A 142 -5.30 5.69 7.20
CA TYR A 142 -5.43 4.56 8.13
C TYR A 142 -4.88 4.89 9.52
N SER A 143 -3.80 5.68 9.61
CA SER A 143 -3.29 6.16 10.89
C SER A 143 -4.30 7.07 11.61
N LEU A 144 -4.97 7.98 10.89
CA LEU A 144 -6.05 8.78 11.48
C LEU A 144 -7.22 7.90 11.91
N TRP A 145 -7.68 6.98 11.05
CA TRP A 145 -8.70 6.01 11.43
C TRP A 145 -8.34 5.31 12.75
N TYR A 146 -7.09 4.86 12.91
CA TYR A 146 -6.61 4.24 14.13
C TYR A 146 -6.62 5.20 15.34
N SER A 147 -6.31 6.48 15.19
CA SER A 147 -6.44 7.44 16.29
C SER A 147 -7.90 7.61 16.78
N PHE A 148 -8.86 7.49 15.85
CA PHE A 148 -10.27 7.84 16.08
C PHE A 148 -11.21 6.65 16.26
N HIS A 149 -10.79 5.40 15.99
CA HIS A 149 -11.74 4.27 15.90
C HIS A 149 -12.52 3.95 17.18
N HIS A 150 -12.04 4.36 18.36
CA HIS A 150 -12.74 4.23 19.66
C HIS A 150 -13.36 5.55 20.16
N ILE A 151 -13.41 6.61 19.33
CA ILE A 151 -13.84 7.94 19.80
C ILE A 151 -15.28 7.96 20.32
N SER A 152 -16.15 7.07 19.84
CA SER A 152 -17.52 6.91 20.34
C SER A 152 -17.60 6.40 21.78
N GLU A 153 -16.52 5.84 22.31
CA GLU A 153 -16.37 5.39 23.69
C GLU A 153 -15.74 6.47 24.59
N ASP A 154 -15.74 7.73 24.14
CA ASP A 154 -14.97 8.83 24.74
C ASP A 154 -13.46 8.55 24.79
N LEU A 155 -12.96 7.74 23.85
CA LEU A 155 -11.56 7.31 23.81
C LEU A 155 -10.90 7.64 22.47
N TYR A 156 -10.13 8.73 22.48
CA TYR A 156 -9.19 9.06 21.42
C TYR A 156 -7.81 8.45 21.75
N LEU A 157 -7.25 7.70 20.80
CA LEU A 157 -5.99 6.98 20.98
C LEU A 157 -4.77 7.70 20.40
N GLY A 158 -4.99 8.76 19.63
CA GLY A 158 -3.93 9.51 18.96
C GLY A 158 -3.30 10.61 19.83
N ASN A 159 -2.50 11.44 19.18
CA ASN A 159 -1.95 12.67 19.72
C ASN A 159 -2.45 13.85 18.87
N ILE A 160 -3.01 14.88 19.51
CA ILE A 160 -3.64 16.02 18.81
C ILE A 160 -2.65 16.76 17.90
N GLU A 161 -1.41 16.96 18.35
CA GLU A 161 -0.38 17.67 17.59
C GLU A 161 0.07 16.84 16.38
N GLU A 162 0.30 15.53 16.59
CA GLU A 162 0.71 14.61 15.53
C GLU A 162 -0.38 14.46 14.46
N ASP A 163 -1.64 14.27 14.87
CA ASP A 163 -2.76 14.11 13.94
C ASP A 163 -3.07 15.41 13.17
N SER A 164 -2.91 16.57 13.79
CA SER A 164 -3.03 17.87 13.11
C SER A 164 -1.96 18.06 12.02
N LEU A 165 -0.71 17.67 12.32
CA LEU A 165 0.38 17.66 11.34
C LEU A 165 0.11 16.63 10.23
N LEU A 166 -0.44 15.47 10.57
CA LEU A 166 -0.78 14.42 9.63
C LEU A 166 -1.89 14.84 8.66
N ILE A 167 -2.95 15.49 9.14
CA ILE A 167 -4.01 16.09 8.33
C ILE A 167 -3.44 17.14 7.36
N THR A 168 -2.51 17.96 7.83
CA THR A 168 -1.84 18.97 6.98
C THR A 168 -1.00 18.29 5.90
N LYS A 169 -0.23 17.25 6.26
CA LYS A 169 0.56 16.46 5.32
C LYS A 169 -0.32 15.77 4.28
N LEU A 170 -1.45 15.21 4.69
CA LEU A 170 -2.43 14.59 3.80
C LEU A 170 -2.95 15.58 2.75
N GLN A 171 -3.28 16.81 3.15
CA GLN A 171 -3.69 17.85 2.21
C GLN A 171 -2.59 18.14 1.17
N GLN A 172 -1.34 18.31 1.62
CA GLN A 172 -0.20 18.57 0.72
C GLN A 172 0.08 17.41 -0.25
N LEU A 173 -0.18 16.16 0.17
CA LEU A 173 -0.10 15.01 -0.72
C LEU A 173 -1.27 15.02 -1.71
N ASN A 174 -2.49 15.28 -1.23
CA ASN A 174 -3.68 15.25 -2.07
C ASN A 174 -3.67 16.33 -3.16
N ASP A 175 -3.09 17.50 -2.89
CA ASP A 175 -2.89 18.57 -3.88
C ASP A 175 -2.08 18.11 -5.11
N LYS A 176 -1.30 17.04 -4.98
CA LYS A 176 -0.49 16.44 -6.05
C LYS A 176 -1.21 15.32 -6.82
N VAL A 177 -2.40 14.89 -6.37
CA VAL A 177 -3.18 13.82 -7.01
C VAL A 177 -3.78 14.34 -8.32
N GLU A 178 -3.51 13.67 -9.44
CA GLU A 178 -3.96 14.15 -10.76
C GLU A 178 -5.44 13.89 -11.04
N CYS A 179 -5.96 12.75 -10.59
CA CYS A 179 -7.37 12.40 -10.78
C CYS A 179 -8.25 13.29 -9.91
N GLN A 180 -9.06 14.15 -10.52
CA GLN A 180 -9.93 15.10 -9.82
C GLN A 180 -10.94 14.40 -8.89
N GLN A 181 -11.51 13.28 -9.35
CA GLN A 181 -12.46 12.52 -8.53
C GLN A 181 -11.76 11.95 -7.29
N THR A 182 -10.63 11.27 -7.48
CA THR A 182 -9.85 10.73 -6.36
C THR A 182 -9.38 11.82 -5.40
N ARG A 183 -8.98 12.99 -5.92
CA ARG A 183 -8.61 14.13 -5.10
C ARG A 183 -9.80 14.58 -4.24
N LYS A 184 -10.98 14.71 -4.84
CA LYS A 184 -12.20 15.08 -4.11
C LYS A 184 -12.54 14.06 -3.03
N ASP A 185 -12.51 12.76 -3.36
CA ASP A 185 -12.81 11.70 -2.41
C ASP A 185 -11.85 11.74 -1.20
N ASN A 186 -10.55 11.96 -1.46
CA ASN A 186 -9.56 12.15 -0.41
C ASN A 186 -9.81 13.44 0.40
N ASP A 187 -10.19 14.55 -0.24
CA ASP A 187 -10.49 15.81 0.46
C ASP A 187 -11.68 15.62 1.42
N ASP A 188 -12.72 14.90 1.00
CA ASP A 188 -13.89 14.59 1.83
C ASP A 188 -13.47 13.81 3.10
N GLU A 189 -12.61 12.78 2.95
CA GLU A 189 -12.05 12.02 4.09
C GLU A 189 -11.13 12.87 4.99
N ILE A 190 -10.26 13.70 4.40
CA ILE A 190 -9.37 14.60 5.16
C ILE A 190 -10.19 15.62 5.96
N ASN A 191 -11.24 16.18 5.33
CA ASN A 191 -12.15 17.11 5.98
C ASN A 191 -12.91 16.44 7.13
N TYR A 192 -13.38 15.21 6.95
CA TYR A 192 -14.02 14.41 8.00
C TYR A 192 -13.14 14.33 9.27
N TYR A 193 -11.89 13.89 9.14
CA TYR A 193 -10.99 13.78 10.29
C TYR A 193 -10.59 15.14 10.88
N ARG A 194 -10.46 16.17 10.04
CA ARG A 194 -10.20 17.54 10.52
C ARG A 194 -11.33 18.05 11.40
N GLU A 195 -12.57 17.87 10.98
CA GLU A 195 -13.72 18.26 11.78
C GLU A 195 -13.84 17.43 13.06
N LEU A 196 -13.65 16.12 12.96
CA LEU A 196 -13.72 15.21 14.10
C LEU A 196 -12.67 15.55 15.18
N LEU A 197 -11.42 15.85 14.79
CA LEU A 197 -10.38 16.29 15.70
C LEU A 197 -10.74 17.61 16.40
N ASN A 198 -11.22 18.60 15.64
CA ASN A 198 -11.61 19.90 16.19
C ASN A 198 -12.76 19.75 17.19
N ASP A 199 -13.78 18.97 16.85
CA ASP A 199 -14.93 18.71 17.71
C ASP A 199 -14.51 17.95 18.97
N TRP A 200 -13.62 16.97 18.85
CA TRP A 200 -13.03 16.27 20.00
C TRP A 200 -12.31 17.23 20.96
N MET A 201 -11.48 18.14 20.42
CA MET A 201 -10.78 19.15 21.23
C MET A 201 -11.76 20.06 21.97
N LEU A 202 -12.82 20.51 21.31
CA LEU A 202 -13.86 21.33 21.93
C LEU A 202 -14.59 20.57 23.05
N PHE A 203 -15.00 19.33 22.78
CA PHE A 203 -15.62 18.45 23.76
C PHE A 203 -14.77 18.27 25.03
N LYS A 204 -13.47 18.01 24.86
CA LYS A 204 -12.53 17.85 25.99
C LYS A 204 -12.36 19.15 26.78
N ASN A 205 -12.32 20.30 26.10
CA ASN A 205 -12.24 21.60 26.76
C ASN A 205 -13.50 21.95 27.55
N GLU A 206 -14.68 21.53 27.09
CA GLU A 206 -15.95 21.71 27.81
C GLU A 206 -16.11 20.74 29.02
N GLN A 207 -15.14 19.86 29.27
CA GLN A 207 -15.14 18.85 30.35
C GLN A 207 -16.41 17.99 30.38
N LYS A 208 -16.94 17.67 29.20
CA LYS A 208 -18.15 16.85 29.04
C LYS A 208 -17.82 15.36 29.07
N LYS A 209 -18.87 14.57 29.21
CA LYS A 209 -18.90 13.12 28.98
C LYS A 209 -19.87 12.86 27.84
N ASP A 210 -19.71 11.72 27.19
CA ASP A 210 -20.55 11.27 26.10
C ASP A 210 -20.42 12.16 24.86
N PHE A 211 -19.32 11.96 24.13
CA PHE A 211 -18.96 12.65 22.91
C PHE A 211 -20.01 12.44 21.82
N VAL A 212 -20.59 11.25 21.73
CA VAL A 212 -21.64 10.94 20.76
C VAL A 212 -22.87 11.82 20.99
N ASN A 213 -23.35 11.91 22.22
CA ASN A 213 -24.47 12.80 22.54
C ASN A 213 -24.10 14.28 22.42
N TRP A 214 -22.85 14.66 22.74
CA TRP A 214 -22.35 16.01 22.51
C TRP A 214 -22.41 16.40 21.03
N CYS A 215 -21.93 15.54 20.14
CA CYS A 215 -22.00 15.71 18.69
C CYS A 215 -23.45 15.84 18.21
N LYS A 216 -24.33 14.92 18.64
CA LYS A 216 -25.75 14.94 18.27
C LYS A 216 -26.44 16.24 18.68
N ASN A 217 -26.17 16.74 19.89
CA ASN A 217 -26.73 18.00 20.37
C ASN A 217 -26.25 19.23 19.58
N LYS A 218 -25.11 19.13 18.90
CA LYS A 218 -24.57 20.15 18.00
C LYS A 218 -24.88 19.90 16.52
N GLY A 219 -25.73 18.93 16.22
CA GLY A 219 -26.13 18.59 14.85
C GLY A 219 -25.00 17.97 14.02
N LYS A 220 -24.01 17.37 14.67
CA LYS A 220 -22.90 16.66 14.01
C LYS A 220 -23.31 15.20 13.77
N ASP A 221 -23.04 14.72 12.56
CA ASP A 221 -23.38 13.37 12.12
C ASP A 221 -22.11 12.65 11.64
N TYR A 222 -21.47 11.94 12.56
CA TYR A 222 -20.26 11.16 12.31
C TYR A 222 -20.59 9.66 12.27
N HIS A 223 -19.80 8.91 11.53
CA HIS A 223 -19.92 7.45 11.49
C HIS A 223 -19.05 6.83 12.57
N TRP A 224 -19.67 6.04 13.45
CA TRP A 224 -18.99 5.37 14.55
C TRP A 224 -18.61 3.94 14.19
N THR A 225 -17.44 3.50 14.63
CA THR A 225 -17.06 2.08 14.54
C THR A 225 -17.92 1.27 15.51
N ASN A 226 -18.52 0.18 15.06
CA ASN A 226 -19.19 -0.76 15.96
C ASN A 226 -18.14 -1.60 16.68
N ALA A 227 -17.98 -1.42 18.00
CA ALA A 227 -17.18 -2.29 18.84
C ALA A 227 -18.04 -3.42 19.42
N TYR A 228 -17.60 -4.68 19.25
CA TYR A 228 -18.23 -5.86 19.86
C TYR A 228 -17.30 -6.43 20.92
N TYR A 229 -17.68 -6.31 22.19
CA TYR A 229 -16.98 -6.94 23.30
C TYR A 229 -17.61 -8.29 23.60
N TYR A 230 -16.82 -9.34 23.60
CA TYR A 230 -17.25 -10.66 24.09
C TYR A 230 -17.01 -10.71 25.60
N GLU A 231 -18.01 -11.13 26.36
CA GLU A 231 -17.86 -11.43 27.78
C GLU A 231 -16.82 -12.56 27.95
N GLN A 232 -15.88 -12.40 28.89
CA GLN A 232 -14.89 -13.43 29.25
C GLN A 232 -15.49 -14.48 30.19
#